data_AF-A0A5E5Q129-F1
#
_entry.id   AF-A0A5E5Q129-F1
#
_cell.length_a   1.000
_cell.length_b   1.000
_cell.length_c   1.000
_cell.angle_alpha   90.00
_cell.angle_beta   90.00
_cell.angle_gamma   90.00
#
_symmetry.space_group_name_H-M   'P 1'
#
loop_
_entity.id
_entity.type
_entity.pdbx_description
1 polymer ?
#
loop_
_entity_poly.entity_id
_entity_poly.type
_entity_poly.pdbx_seq_one_letter_code
_entity_poly.pdbx_strand_id
1 'polypeptide(L)'
;MNLANYEIDVLSPIEGTYQNNNLFHFPESYERLENIVRTYPADKLNLLNTNTEFSIEPEWRNNGELIIQAHSHPPSDYFKNAMNFSTGELVFDSNFKNEYPGRRSGLNATEVISYQYLGMTKIAGALNILPQTMLQQNITNPSANEAMEIYRADRNYPKFYRNFLIKSDNGRSSLRITNTFSLKVDSVELEATGSNVRLYLEPKMPLISAEEPLPPRGDMHEYFAPTSRLSRIIQQTNYCAIL
;
A
#
# COMPACT_ATOMS: atom_id res chain seq x y z
N MET A 1 15.11 10.93 25.35
CA MET A 1 16.04 9.82 25.06
C MET A 1 16.18 9.75 23.55
N ASN A 2 17.40 9.91 23.03
CA ASN A 2 17.67 9.78 21.60
C ASN A 2 17.46 8.32 21.20
N LEU A 3 16.57 8.08 20.23
CA LEU A 3 16.47 6.80 19.55
C LEU A 3 17.81 6.56 18.84
N ALA A 4 18.37 5.36 18.95
CA ALA A 4 19.54 5.00 18.17
C ALA A 4 19.13 4.99 16.70
N ASN A 5 19.60 5.97 15.92
CA ASN A 5 19.43 5.97 14.48
C ASN A 5 20.27 4.83 13.92
N TYR A 6 19.64 3.86 13.29
CA TYR A 6 20.35 2.78 12.61
C TYR A 6 20.81 3.26 11.23
N GLU A 7 22.13 3.26 11.00
CA GLU A 7 22.69 3.34 9.66
C GLU A 7 22.70 1.92 9.06
N ILE A 8 21.86 1.68 8.05
CA ILE A 8 21.61 0.34 7.51
C ILE A 8 21.78 0.35 6.00
N ASP A 9 22.56 -0.60 5.49
CA ASP A 9 22.44 -1.06 4.12
C ASP A 9 21.26 -2.04 4.02
N VAL A 10 20.12 -1.56 3.48
CA VAL A 10 18.87 -2.33 3.41
C VAL A 10 18.96 -3.52 2.46
N LEU A 11 20.00 -3.59 1.61
CA LEU A 11 20.24 -4.69 0.68
C LEU A 11 21.29 -5.69 1.17
N SER A 12 21.88 -5.45 2.34
CA SER A 12 22.84 -6.36 2.95
C SER A 12 22.14 -7.61 3.52
N PRO A 13 22.79 -8.80 3.49
CA PRO A 13 22.16 -10.06 3.90
C PRO A 13 21.59 -10.06 5.32
N ILE A 14 20.38 -10.56 5.52
CA ILE A 14 19.76 -10.71 6.85
C ILE A 14 20.19 -12.04 7.46
N GLU A 15 20.72 -12.00 8.69
CA GLU A 15 20.80 -13.18 9.54
C GLU A 15 19.39 -13.43 10.12
N GLY A 16 18.60 -14.23 9.39
CA GLY A 16 17.18 -14.46 9.68
C GLY A 16 16.97 -15.14 11.03
N THR A 17 16.45 -14.39 12.00
CA THR A 17 16.28 -14.83 13.39
C THR A 17 14.85 -14.63 13.90
N TYR A 18 14.06 -13.76 13.27
CA TYR A 18 12.71 -13.46 13.70
C TYR A 18 11.66 -14.12 12.81
N GLN A 19 10.70 -14.81 13.44
CA GLN A 19 9.53 -15.39 12.79
C GLN A 19 8.29 -15.21 13.67
N ASN A 20 7.13 -15.05 13.04
CA ASN A 20 5.83 -14.93 13.70
C ASN A 20 4.74 -15.47 12.77
N ASN A 21 3.72 -16.14 13.33
CA ASN A 21 2.61 -16.73 12.56
C ASN A 21 1.66 -15.69 11.95
N ASN A 22 1.72 -14.45 12.42
CA ASN A 22 0.97 -13.32 11.87
C ASN A 22 1.66 -12.72 10.63
N LEU A 23 2.68 -13.38 10.09
CA LEU A 23 3.42 -12.94 8.92
C LEU A 23 3.38 -14.03 7.83
N PHE A 24 3.51 -13.64 6.56
CA PHE A 24 3.67 -14.61 5.48
C PHE A 24 5.14 -14.93 5.29
N HIS A 25 5.52 -16.20 5.38
CA HIS A 25 6.80 -16.67 4.85
C HIS A 25 6.67 -16.86 3.34
N PHE A 26 7.23 -15.93 2.58
CA PHE A 26 7.11 -15.87 1.11
C PHE A 26 8.44 -15.46 0.45
N PRO A 27 9.44 -16.36 0.42
CA PRO A 27 10.80 -16.07 -0.08
C PRO A 27 10.86 -15.49 -1.49
N GLU A 28 10.12 -16.06 -2.44
CA GLU A 28 10.20 -15.69 -3.85
C GLU A 28 9.73 -14.24 -4.07
N SER A 29 8.71 -13.81 -3.33
CA SER A 29 8.24 -12.44 -3.40
C SER A 29 9.16 -11.47 -2.66
N TYR A 30 9.74 -11.90 -1.53
CA TYR A 30 10.71 -11.12 -0.79
C TYR A 30 11.98 -10.85 -1.62
N GLU A 31 12.56 -11.89 -2.23
CA GLU A 31 13.70 -11.77 -3.14
C GLU A 31 13.37 -10.85 -4.32
N ARG A 32 12.16 -10.96 -4.88
CA ARG A 32 11.70 -10.05 -5.93
C ARG A 32 11.66 -8.60 -5.45
N LEU A 33 11.24 -8.35 -4.21
CA LEU A 33 11.24 -7.00 -3.62
C LEU A 33 12.67 -6.45 -3.47
N GLU A 34 13.63 -7.26 -3.02
CA GLU A 34 15.05 -6.89 -3.00
C GLU A 34 15.55 -6.52 -4.40
N ASN A 35 15.21 -7.32 -5.41
CA ASN A 35 15.59 -7.07 -6.79
C ASN A 35 14.98 -5.79 -7.34
N ILE A 36 13.72 -5.47 -6.99
CA ILE A 36 13.10 -4.18 -7.34
C ILE A 36 13.94 -3.02 -6.78
N VAL A 37 14.27 -3.05 -5.48
CA VAL A 37 15.05 -1.97 -4.85
C VAL A 37 16.47 -1.89 -5.42
N ARG A 38 17.12 -3.01 -5.72
CA ARG A 38 18.43 -3.06 -6.41
C ARG A 38 18.44 -2.38 -7.77
N THR A 39 17.30 -2.36 -8.47
CA THR A 39 17.17 -1.74 -9.80
C THR A 39 16.85 -0.25 -9.76
N TYR A 40 16.70 0.36 -8.58
CA TYR A 40 16.43 1.79 -8.49
C TYR A 40 17.56 2.61 -9.13
N PRO A 41 17.22 3.71 -9.83
CA PRO A 41 18.20 4.70 -10.26
C PRO A 41 19.09 5.15 -9.10
N ALA A 42 20.40 5.30 -9.36
CA ALA A 42 21.39 5.59 -8.32
C ALA A 42 21.07 6.88 -7.55
N ASP A 43 20.55 7.90 -8.22
CA ASP A 43 20.11 9.16 -7.60
C ASP A 43 18.97 8.94 -6.61
N LYS A 44 17.97 8.12 -6.96
CA LYS A 44 16.86 7.76 -6.07
C LYS A 44 17.30 6.91 -4.89
N LEU A 45 18.16 5.91 -5.14
CA LEU A 45 18.67 5.05 -4.08
C LEU A 45 19.52 5.87 -3.09
N ASN A 46 20.42 6.72 -3.59
CA ASN A 46 21.21 7.63 -2.74
C ASN A 46 20.32 8.58 -1.93
N LEU A 47 19.23 9.08 -2.54
CA LEU A 47 18.28 9.93 -1.85
C LEU A 47 17.57 9.19 -0.71
N LEU A 48 17.18 7.93 -0.90
CA LEU A 48 16.59 7.09 0.15
C LEU A 48 17.61 6.77 1.24
N ASN A 49 18.82 6.36 0.88
CA ASN A 49 19.90 6.05 1.82
C ASN A 49 20.23 7.25 2.72
N THR A 50 20.29 8.45 2.15
CA THR A 50 20.70 9.66 2.88
C THR A 50 19.60 10.23 3.76
N ASN A 51 18.33 10.00 3.43
CA ASN A 51 17.20 10.69 4.05
C ASN A 51 16.23 9.75 4.78
N THR A 52 16.56 8.47 4.96
CA THR A 52 15.70 7.52 5.67
C THR A 52 16.29 7.16 7.03
N GLU A 53 15.49 7.34 8.07
CA GLU A 53 15.81 6.94 9.43
C GLU A 53 14.86 5.83 9.89
N PHE A 54 15.39 4.93 10.71
CA PHE A 54 14.61 3.84 11.30
C PHE A 54 14.67 3.92 12.82
N SER A 55 13.56 3.56 13.47
CA SER A 55 13.49 3.50 14.93
C SER A 55 12.61 2.34 15.39
N ILE A 56 12.98 1.71 16.50
CA ILE A 56 12.15 0.71 17.17
C ILE A 56 11.32 1.45 18.20
N GLU A 57 10.00 1.23 18.18
CA GLU A 57 9.16 1.80 19.22
C GLU A 57 9.44 1.13 20.58
N PRO A 58 9.51 1.91 21.66
CA PRO A 58 9.93 1.36 22.94
C PRO A 58 8.81 0.51 23.55
N GLU A 59 9.18 -0.63 24.15
CA GLU A 59 8.25 -1.65 24.67
C GLU A 59 7.14 -1.08 25.57
N TRP A 60 7.47 -0.07 26.39
CA TRP A 60 6.53 0.56 27.31
C TRP A 60 5.37 1.30 26.63
N ARG A 61 5.47 1.61 25.34
CA ARG A 61 4.38 2.20 24.55
C ARG A 61 3.48 1.16 23.90
N ASN A 62 3.97 -0.05 23.70
CA ASN A 62 3.37 -1.01 22.77
C ASN A 62 3.18 -2.41 23.36
N ASN A 63 3.11 -2.52 24.68
CA ASN A 63 2.89 -3.80 25.37
C ASN A 63 3.87 -4.92 24.96
N GLY A 64 5.11 -4.56 24.61
CA GLY A 64 6.13 -5.53 24.18
C GLY A 64 6.06 -5.95 22.70
N GLU A 65 5.22 -5.33 21.87
CA GLU A 65 5.20 -5.58 20.43
C GLU A 65 6.45 -5.03 19.72
N LEU A 66 6.96 -5.78 18.74
CA LEU A 66 8.07 -5.34 17.89
C LEU A 66 7.53 -4.47 16.76
N ILE A 67 7.54 -3.16 16.98
CA ILE A 67 7.14 -2.16 15.99
C ILE A 67 8.37 -1.37 15.55
N ILE A 68 8.59 -1.32 14.24
CA ILE A 68 9.70 -0.57 13.64
C ILE A 68 9.10 0.49 12.73
N GLN A 69 9.49 1.74 12.94
CA GLN A 69 9.10 2.88 12.13
C GLN A 69 10.22 3.24 11.16
N ALA A 70 9.82 3.70 9.97
CA ALA A 70 10.69 4.23 8.95
C ALA A 70 10.22 5.63 8.53
N HIS A 71 11.15 6.57 8.49
CA HIS A 71 10.90 7.97 8.15
C HIS A 71 11.82 8.40 7.03
N SER A 72 11.28 8.65 5.84
CA SER A 72 12.03 9.23 4.73
C SER A 72 11.68 10.72 4.58
N HIS A 73 12.69 11.59 4.68
CA HIS A 73 12.58 13.04 4.58
C HIS A 73 13.41 13.61 3.41
N PRO A 74 13.19 13.16 2.16
CA PRO A 74 13.86 13.80 1.03
C PRO A 74 13.40 15.26 0.89
N PRO A 75 14.12 16.13 0.15
CA PRO A 75 13.77 17.53 0.04
C PRO A 75 12.31 17.77 -0.33
N SER A 76 11.59 18.48 0.54
CA SER A 76 10.20 18.93 0.38
C SER A 76 9.10 17.86 0.39
N ASP A 77 9.44 16.58 0.55
CA ASP A 77 8.47 15.48 0.69
C ASP A 77 8.70 14.75 2.03
N TYR A 78 7.70 13.99 2.49
CA TYR A 78 7.78 13.25 3.74
C TYR A 78 7.00 11.95 3.67
N PHE A 79 7.63 10.86 4.12
CA PHE A 79 7.02 9.54 4.15
C PHE A 79 7.27 8.87 5.50
N LYS A 80 6.21 8.43 6.15
CA LYS A 80 6.26 7.72 7.42
C LYS A 80 5.42 6.46 7.36
N ASN A 81 6.05 5.32 7.63
CA ASN A 81 5.40 4.03 7.68
C ASN A 81 5.95 3.23 8.87
N ALA A 82 5.20 2.21 9.30
CA ALA A 82 5.61 1.34 10.39
C ALA A 82 5.25 -0.11 10.06
N MET A 83 6.09 -1.05 10.49
CA MET A 83 5.78 -2.48 10.46
C MET A 83 5.66 -2.99 11.88
N ASN A 84 4.51 -3.54 12.22
CA ASN A 84 4.32 -4.30 13.45
C ASN A 84 4.57 -5.78 13.17
N PHE A 85 5.76 -6.26 13.53
CA PHE A 85 6.18 -7.65 13.33
C PHE A 85 5.48 -8.62 14.28
N SER A 86 4.83 -8.13 15.33
CA SER A 86 4.07 -8.97 16.25
C SER A 86 2.67 -9.28 15.71
N THR A 87 2.04 -8.34 15.00
CA THR A 87 0.67 -8.47 14.47
C THR A 87 0.61 -8.69 12.95
N GLY A 88 1.69 -8.44 12.24
CA GLY A 88 1.74 -8.56 10.78
C GLY A 88 1.18 -7.37 10.00
N GLU A 89 0.93 -6.24 10.69
CA GLU A 89 0.34 -5.05 10.10
C GLU A 89 1.40 -4.06 9.60
N LEU A 90 1.36 -3.76 8.30
CA LEU A 90 2.12 -2.67 7.68
C LEU A 90 1.28 -1.39 7.64
N VAL A 91 1.66 -0.39 8.41
CA VAL A 91 0.94 0.86 8.59
C VAL A 91 1.50 1.95 7.67
N PHE A 92 0.61 2.56 6.90
CA PHE A 92 0.88 3.75 6.09
C PHE A 92 0.35 4.98 6.80
N ASP A 93 1.24 5.72 7.46
CA ASP A 93 0.86 6.87 8.29
C ASP A 93 0.91 8.18 7.50
N SER A 94 1.97 8.39 6.72
CA SER A 94 2.11 9.62 5.94
C SER A 94 2.82 9.41 4.60
N ASN A 95 2.27 10.06 3.58
CA ASN A 95 2.86 10.19 2.25
C ASN A 95 2.56 11.61 1.76
N PHE A 96 3.29 12.56 2.32
CA PHE A 96 3.19 13.96 1.97
C PHE A 96 4.12 14.26 0.80
N LYS A 97 3.55 14.82 -0.26
CA LYS A 97 4.30 15.35 -1.40
C LYS A 97 4.11 16.83 -1.52
N ASN A 98 5.16 17.54 -1.89
CA ASN A 98 5.08 18.96 -2.13
C ASN A 98 4.00 19.28 -3.17
N GLU A 99 3.20 20.31 -2.89
CA GLU A 99 2.16 20.77 -3.82
C GLU A 99 2.76 21.25 -5.15
N TYR A 100 3.96 21.84 -5.12
CA TYR A 100 4.68 22.32 -6.29
C TYR A 100 5.49 21.18 -6.94
N PRO A 101 5.12 20.72 -8.16
CA PRO A 101 5.76 19.54 -8.76
C PRO A 101 7.27 19.67 -8.94
N GLY A 102 7.77 20.86 -9.26
CA GLY A 102 9.20 21.13 -9.42
C GLY A 102 10.02 21.08 -8.13
N ARG A 103 9.38 20.97 -6.96
CA ARG A 103 10.04 20.82 -5.65
C ARG A 103 9.98 19.40 -5.10
N ARG A 104 9.27 18.49 -5.77
CA ARG A 104 9.15 17.09 -5.34
C ARG A 104 10.48 16.36 -5.51
N SER A 105 10.74 15.42 -4.62
CA SER A 105 11.91 14.54 -4.65
C SER A 105 11.98 13.62 -5.87
N GLY A 106 10.87 13.44 -6.59
CA GLY A 106 10.75 12.45 -7.67
C GLY A 106 10.53 11.01 -7.19
N LEU A 107 10.56 10.77 -5.87
CA LEU A 107 10.22 9.47 -5.27
C LEU A 107 8.72 9.25 -5.26
N ASN A 108 8.29 8.01 -5.48
CA ASN A 108 6.90 7.59 -5.32
C ASN A 108 6.70 6.71 -4.09
N ALA A 109 5.44 6.56 -3.67
CA ALA A 109 5.10 5.85 -2.44
C ALA A 109 5.53 4.38 -2.47
N THR A 110 5.39 3.72 -3.63
CA THR A 110 5.82 2.34 -3.85
C THR A 110 7.33 2.21 -3.75
N GLU A 111 8.09 3.18 -4.30
CA GLU A 111 9.54 3.20 -4.21
C GLU A 111 10.01 3.26 -2.75
N VAL A 112 9.44 4.23 -2.02
CA VAL A 112 9.78 4.50 -0.62
C VAL A 112 9.41 3.34 0.28
N ILE A 113 8.17 2.82 0.21
CA ILE A 113 7.76 1.73 1.10
C ILE A 113 8.54 0.45 0.85
N SER A 114 8.89 0.15 -0.41
CA SER A 114 9.69 -1.05 -0.71
C SER A 114 11.06 -0.96 -0.03
N TYR A 115 11.72 0.20 -0.13
CA TYR A 115 12.99 0.45 0.55
C TYR A 115 12.84 0.39 2.08
N GLN A 116 11.85 1.10 2.62
CA GLN A 116 11.61 1.16 4.06
C GLN A 116 11.27 -0.23 4.63
N TYR A 117 10.48 -1.03 3.91
CA TYR A 117 10.12 -2.38 4.33
C TYR A 117 11.33 -3.30 4.46
N LEU A 118 12.25 -3.27 3.48
CA LEU A 118 13.51 -4.01 3.56
C LEU A 118 14.37 -3.54 4.75
N GLY A 119 14.43 -2.23 5.01
CA GLY A 119 15.14 -1.72 6.20
C GLY A 119 14.50 -2.16 7.52
N MET A 120 13.16 -2.14 7.62
CA MET A 120 12.44 -2.59 8.82
C MET A 120 12.64 -4.10 9.06
N THR A 121 12.52 -4.93 8.02
CA THR A 121 12.76 -6.38 8.12
C THR A 121 14.20 -6.70 8.47
N LYS A 122 15.17 -5.92 7.97
CA LYS A 122 16.58 -6.02 8.33
C LYS A 122 16.80 -5.80 9.84
N ILE A 123 16.24 -4.74 10.41
CA ILE A 123 16.34 -4.48 11.86
C ILE A 123 15.67 -5.59 12.67
N ALA A 124 14.52 -6.06 12.21
CA ALA A 124 13.80 -7.14 12.88
C ALA A 124 14.52 -8.50 12.77
N GLY A 125 15.43 -8.69 11.82
CA GLY A 125 15.96 -10.02 11.48
C GLY A 125 14.92 -10.93 10.82
N ALA A 126 13.94 -10.36 10.11
CA ALA A 126 12.77 -11.06 9.54
C ALA A 126 12.95 -11.36 8.05
N LEU A 127 13.84 -12.30 7.72
CA LEU A 127 14.14 -12.71 6.35
C LEU A 127 12.97 -13.45 5.69
N ASN A 128 12.68 -13.15 4.41
CA ASN A 128 11.66 -13.82 3.59
C ASN A 128 10.22 -13.64 4.09
N ILE A 129 9.99 -12.60 4.88
CA ILE A 129 8.71 -12.34 5.50
C ILE A 129 7.98 -11.18 4.81
N LEU A 130 6.65 -11.29 4.68
CA LEU A 130 5.74 -10.26 4.17
C LEU A 130 4.58 -10.00 5.15
N PRO A 131 3.97 -8.79 5.13
CA PRO A 131 2.84 -8.47 5.99
C PRO A 131 1.57 -9.24 5.60
N GLN A 132 0.70 -9.53 6.58
CA GLN A 132 -0.62 -10.10 6.34
C GLN A 132 -1.70 -9.04 6.19
N THR A 133 -1.48 -7.86 6.77
CA THR A 133 -2.41 -6.75 6.68
C THR A 133 -1.69 -5.45 6.34
N MET A 134 -2.42 -4.54 5.71
CA MET A 134 -1.98 -3.16 5.50
C MET A 134 -3.02 -2.21 6.06
N LEU A 135 -2.58 -1.20 6.79
CA LEU A 135 -3.44 -0.14 7.32
C LEU A 135 -3.16 1.16 6.59
N GLN A 136 -4.15 1.67 5.87
CA GLN A 136 -4.15 3.06 5.41
C GLN A 136 -4.66 3.94 6.55
N GLN A 137 -3.75 4.66 7.20
CA GLN A 137 -4.08 5.47 8.37
C GLN A 137 -4.30 6.93 7.98
N ASN A 138 -5.13 7.64 8.76
CA ASN A 138 -5.30 9.09 8.69
C ASN A 138 -5.64 9.61 7.28
N ILE A 139 -6.52 8.89 6.57
CA ILE A 139 -6.86 9.20 5.18
C ILE A 139 -7.56 10.57 5.09
N THR A 140 -6.97 11.47 4.30
CA THR A 140 -7.51 12.81 4.02
C THR A 140 -7.92 13.00 2.57
N ASN A 141 -7.62 12.05 1.67
CA ASN A 141 -7.92 12.18 0.25
C ASN A 141 -9.44 12.23 -0.01
N PRO A 142 -9.94 13.19 -0.82
CA PRO A 142 -11.37 13.36 -1.07
C PRO A 142 -12.06 12.10 -1.60
N SER A 143 -11.45 11.40 -2.56
CA SER A 143 -12.07 10.22 -3.19
C SER A 143 -12.20 9.03 -2.22
N ALA A 144 -11.24 8.86 -1.32
CA ALA A 144 -11.32 7.82 -0.30
C ALA A 144 -12.34 8.19 0.79
N ASN A 145 -12.39 9.46 1.20
CA ASN A 145 -13.39 9.97 2.13
C ASN A 145 -14.81 9.78 1.60
N GLU A 146 -15.07 10.10 0.33
CA GLU A 146 -16.36 9.87 -0.31
C GLU A 146 -16.76 8.39 -0.30
N ALA A 147 -15.83 7.48 -0.62
CA ALA A 147 -16.10 6.05 -0.55
C ALA A 147 -16.48 5.58 0.87
N MET A 148 -15.81 6.11 1.90
CA MET A 148 -16.10 5.82 3.31
C MET A 148 -17.46 6.40 3.75
N GLU A 149 -17.80 7.62 3.35
CA GLU A 149 -19.09 8.26 3.68
C GLU A 149 -20.27 7.50 3.06
N ILE A 150 -20.16 7.14 1.78
CA ILE A 150 -21.17 6.32 1.10
C ILE A 150 -21.38 5.01 1.87
N TYR A 151 -20.31 4.32 2.24
CA TYR A 151 -20.41 3.05 2.97
C TYR A 151 -20.99 3.22 4.37
N ARG A 152 -20.66 4.30 5.08
CA ARG A 152 -21.25 4.60 6.39
C ARG A 152 -22.77 4.79 6.31
N ALA A 153 -23.26 5.37 5.21
CA ALA A 153 -24.67 5.62 4.98
C ALA A 153 -25.44 4.36 4.56
N ASP A 154 -24.92 3.58 3.61
CA ASP A 154 -25.66 2.46 3.01
C ASP A 154 -25.23 1.06 3.48
N ARG A 155 -24.09 0.95 4.16
CA ARG A 155 -23.46 -0.30 4.64
C ARG A 155 -23.29 -1.36 3.54
N ASN A 156 -23.26 -0.96 2.28
CA ASN A 156 -23.12 -1.84 1.14
C ASN A 156 -21.65 -2.21 0.92
N TYR A 157 -21.25 -3.37 1.45
CA TYR A 157 -19.86 -3.82 1.41
C TYR A 157 -19.29 -3.99 -0.02
N PRO A 158 -19.94 -4.70 -0.97
CA PRO A 158 -19.43 -4.79 -2.34
C PRO A 158 -19.20 -3.42 -3.00
N LYS A 159 -20.08 -2.45 -2.72
CA LYS A 159 -19.95 -1.08 -3.20
C LYS A 159 -18.77 -0.36 -2.55
N PHE A 160 -18.57 -0.53 -1.24
CA PHE A 160 -17.40 0.00 -0.54
C PHE A 160 -16.09 -0.56 -1.08
N TYR A 161 -15.98 -1.89 -1.20
CA TYR A 161 -14.80 -2.54 -1.77
C TYR A 161 -14.44 -1.94 -3.13
N ARG A 162 -15.41 -1.82 -4.05
CA ARG A 162 -15.18 -1.19 -5.36
C ARG A 162 -14.79 0.28 -5.25
N ASN A 163 -15.54 1.08 -4.49
CA ASN A 163 -15.34 2.52 -4.42
C ASN A 163 -14.01 2.88 -3.76
N PHE A 164 -13.69 2.24 -2.63
CA PHE A 164 -12.41 2.43 -1.97
C PHE A 164 -11.27 1.87 -2.83
N LEU A 165 -11.24 0.56 -3.05
CA LEU A 165 -10.04 -0.11 -3.56
C LEU A 165 -9.74 0.25 -5.02
N ILE A 166 -10.77 0.32 -5.87
CA ILE A 166 -10.58 0.47 -7.32
C ILE A 166 -10.59 1.94 -7.76
N LYS A 167 -11.42 2.77 -7.11
CA LYS A 167 -11.70 4.14 -7.59
C LYS A 167 -10.99 5.22 -6.79
N SER A 168 -10.74 5.02 -5.50
CA SER A 168 -10.05 6.03 -4.68
C SER A 168 -8.54 6.05 -4.92
N ASP A 169 -7.90 7.20 -4.67
CA ASP A 169 -6.45 7.32 -4.76
C ASP A 169 -5.73 6.42 -3.75
N ASN A 170 -6.19 6.37 -2.48
CA ASN A 170 -5.60 5.52 -1.44
C ASN A 170 -5.74 4.04 -1.76
N GLY A 171 -6.92 3.60 -2.21
CA GLY A 171 -7.14 2.21 -2.60
C GLY A 171 -6.26 1.80 -3.79
N ARG A 172 -6.16 2.65 -4.81
CA ARG A 172 -5.29 2.39 -5.96
C ARG A 172 -3.81 2.41 -5.60
N SER A 173 -3.39 3.30 -4.70
CA SER A 173 -2.03 3.30 -4.17
C SER A 173 -1.74 2.00 -3.43
N SER A 174 -2.69 1.55 -2.59
CA SER A 174 -2.60 0.28 -1.88
C SER A 174 -2.46 -0.89 -2.84
N LEU A 175 -3.28 -0.95 -3.90
CA LEU A 175 -3.17 -1.98 -4.94
C LEU A 175 -1.79 -2.02 -5.61
N ARG A 176 -1.20 -0.86 -5.93
CA ARG A 176 0.16 -0.84 -6.51
C ARG A 176 1.17 -1.44 -5.54
N ILE A 177 1.09 -1.07 -4.27
CA ILE A 177 2.02 -1.54 -3.25
C ILE A 177 1.84 -3.04 -2.99
N THR A 178 0.62 -3.53 -2.84
CA THR A 178 0.37 -4.96 -2.64
C THR A 178 0.85 -5.77 -3.84
N ASN A 179 0.60 -5.29 -5.07
CA ASN A 179 1.11 -5.90 -6.30
C ASN A 179 2.65 -5.91 -6.34
N THR A 180 3.31 -4.84 -5.88
CA THR A 180 4.76 -4.80 -5.72
C THR A 180 5.26 -5.86 -4.73
N PHE A 181 4.48 -6.22 -3.71
CA PHE A 181 4.83 -7.31 -2.78
C PHE A 181 4.29 -8.68 -3.22
N SER A 182 3.75 -8.80 -4.44
CA SER A 182 3.02 -9.99 -4.93
C SER A 182 1.97 -10.50 -3.94
N LEU A 183 1.30 -9.57 -3.27
CA LEU A 183 0.15 -9.82 -2.39
C LEU A 183 -1.11 -9.36 -3.11
N LYS A 184 -2.19 -10.13 -2.99
CA LYS A 184 -3.53 -9.70 -3.40
C LYS A 184 -4.29 -9.18 -2.18
N VAL A 185 -5.19 -8.23 -2.41
CA VAL A 185 -6.15 -7.80 -1.40
C VAL A 185 -7.31 -8.78 -1.42
N ASP A 186 -7.56 -9.47 -0.32
CA ASP A 186 -8.70 -10.38 -0.16
C ASP A 186 -9.96 -9.62 0.26
N SER A 187 -9.82 -8.78 1.29
CA SER A 187 -10.90 -7.96 1.81
C SER A 187 -10.39 -6.62 2.34
N VAL A 188 -11.30 -5.66 2.44
CA VAL A 188 -11.05 -4.35 3.06
C VAL A 188 -12.00 -4.13 4.22
N GLU A 189 -11.59 -3.36 5.23
CA GLU A 189 -12.39 -3.03 6.40
C GLU A 189 -12.21 -1.55 6.75
N LEU A 190 -13.33 -0.83 6.88
CA LEU A 190 -13.34 0.54 7.40
C LEU A 190 -13.39 0.48 8.93
N GLU A 191 -12.42 1.09 9.61
CA GLU A 191 -12.45 1.17 11.06
C GLU A 191 -13.67 1.95 11.56
N ALA A 192 -14.21 1.54 12.71
CA ALA A 192 -15.43 2.11 13.28
C ALA A 192 -15.33 3.63 13.53
N THR A 193 -14.13 4.12 13.82
CA THR A 193 -13.83 5.53 14.10
C THR A 193 -12.64 6.00 13.27
N GLY A 194 -12.62 7.29 12.92
CA GLY A 194 -11.52 7.88 12.16
C GLY A 194 -11.61 7.63 10.66
N SER A 195 -10.50 7.81 9.97
CA SER A 195 -10.39 7.67 8.50
C SER A 195 -9.34 6.63 8.17
N ASN A 196 -9.51 5.43 8.73
CA ASN A 196 -8.57 4.33 8.56
C ASN A 196 -9.25 3.18 7.82
N VAL A 197 -8.52 2.58 6.88
CA VAL A 197 -8.99 1.38 6.17
C VAL A 197 -7.92 0.32 6.21
N ARG A 198 -8.26 -0.84 6.76
CA ARG A 198 -7.43 -2.03 6.78
C ARG A 198 -7.68 -2.87 5.53
N LEU A 199 -6.61 -3.42 4.98
CA LEU A 199 -6.64 -4.36 3.87
C LEU A 199 -6.07 -5.68 4.38
N TYR A 200 -6.82 -6.76 4.18
CA TYR A 200 -6.39 -8.12 4.45
C TYR A 200 -5.80 -8.71 3.18
N LEU A 201 -4.62 -9.32 3.31
CA LEU A 201 -3.80 -9.71 2.19
C LEU A 201 -3.67 -11.22 2.10
N GLU A 202 -3.37 -11.70 0.89
CA GLU A 202 -2.99 -13.09 0.66
C GLU A 202 -1.82 -13.17 -0.32
N PRO A 203 -0.90 -14.14 -0.16
CA PRO A 203 0.14 -14.42 -1.15
C PRO A 203 -0.47 -14.72 -2.52
N LYS A 204 0.11 -14.15 -3.59
CA LYS A 204 -0.31 -14.42 -4.95
C LYS A 204 0.75 -15.19 -5.73
N MET A 205 0.33 -16.34 -6.27
CA MET A 205 1.06 -17.10 -7.30
C MET A 205 0.21 -17.23 -8.58
N PRO A 206 0.82 -17.16 -9.78
CA PRO A 206 2.21 -16.71 -10.03
C PRO A 206 2.44 -15.26 -9.54
N LEU A 207 3.71 -14.88 -9.35
CA LEU A 207 4.08 -13.53 -8.88
C LEU A 207 3.50 -12.46 -9.80
N ILE A 208 3.01 -11.38 -9.20
CA ILE A 208 2.43 -10.24 -9.91
C ILE A 208 3.54 -9.47 -10.63
N SER A 209 3.31 -9.03 -11.87
CA SER A 209 4.26 -8.14 -12.54
C SER A 209 4.30 -6.79 -11.84
N ALA A 210 5.50 -6.22 -11.64
CA ALA A 210 5.63 -4.86 -11.10
C ALA A 210 5.00 -3.80 -12.02
N GLU A 211 4.87 -4.14 -13.30
CA GLU A 211 4.26 -3.30 -14.34
C GLU A 211 2.79 -3.61 -14.59
N GLU A 212 2.18 -4.50 -13.78
CA GLU A 212 0.79 -4.89 -14.00
C GLU A 212 -0.14 -3.67 -13.93
N PRO A 213 -0.90 -3.37 -15.00
CA PRO A 213 -1.76 -2.21 -15.02
C PRO A 213 -2.90 -2.41 -14.02
N LEU A 214 -3.15 -1.37 -13.23
CA LEU A 214 -4.34 -1.35 -12.39
C LEU A 214 -5.62 -1.35 -13.24
N PRO A 215 -6.73 -1.91 -12.73
CA PRO A 215 -8.03 -1.78 -13.36
C PRO A 215 -8.38 -0.32 -13.70
N PRO A 216 -9.12 -0.06 -14.80
CA PRO A 216 -9.52 1.30 -15.17
C PRO A 216 -10.38 1.94 -14.07
N ARG A 217 -10.27 3.27 -13.91
CA ARG A 217 -11.16 4.02 -13.04
C ARG A 217 -12.56 4.04 -13.66
N GLY A 218 -13.57 3.70 -12.85
CA GLY A 218 -14.98 3.95 -13.18
C GLY A 218 -15.57 5.00 -12.24
N ASP A 219 -16.77 5.48 -12.53
CA ASP A 219 -17.47 6.48 -11.71
C ASP A 219 -17.95 5.87 -10.38
N MET A 220 -17.67 6.54 -9.24
CA MET A 220 -18.09 6.15 -7.89
C MET A 220 -19.61 6.01 -7.76
N HIS A 221 -20.37 6.79 -8.53
CA HIS A 221 -21.83 6.90 -8.46
C HIS A 221 -22.59 6.02 -9.44
N GLU A 222 -21.94 5.24 -10.29
CA GLU A 222 -22.58 4.33 -11.26
C GLU A 222 -23.63 3.37 -10.65
N TYR A 223 -23.61 3.16 -9.33
CA TYR A 223 -24.59 2.34 -8.60
C TYR A 223 -25.79 3.10 -8.02
N PHE A 224 -25.90 4.42 -8.20
CA PHE A 224 -27.11 5.17 -7.87
C PHE A 224 -28.18 5.10 -8.96
N ALA A 225 -27.87 4.52 -10.13
CA ALA A 225 -28.89 4.21 -11.14
C ALA A 225 -29.58 2.88 -10.78
N PRO A 226 -30.89 2.87 -10.48
CA PRO A 226 -31.65 1.63 -10.46
C PRO A 226 -31.63 1.07 -11.88
N THR A 227 -30.99 -0.08 -12.08
CA THR A 227 -31.15 -0.95 -13.26
C THR A 227 -31.30 -0.23 -14.61
N SER A 228 -30.28 0.50 -15.07
CA SER A 228 -30.20 0.93 -16.48
C SER A 228 -29.60 -0.12 -17.42
N ARG A 229 -29.42 -1.37 -16.95
CA ARG A 229 -28.98 -2.50 -17.79
C ARG A 229 -30.02 -2.99 -18.81
N LEU A 230 -31.19 -2.37 -18.90
CA LEU A 230 -32.25 -2.73 -19.85
C LEU A 230 -32.33 -1.83 -21.10
N SER A 231 -31.55 -0.75 -21.21
CA SER A 231 -31.70 0.20 -22.34
C SER A 231 -30.77 -0.07 -23.53
N ARG A 232 -30.00 -1.16 -23.53
CA ARG A 232 -28.99 -1.43 -24.57
C ARG A 232 -29.28 -2.64 -25.47
N ILE A 233 -30.56 -3.01 -25.61
CA ILE A 233 -30.99 -4.06 -26.54
C ILE A 233 -32.13 -3.52 -27.42
N ILE A 234 -31.85 -3.50 -28.73
CA ILE A 234 -32.72 -3.21 -29.89
C ILE A 234 -32.86 -1.73 -30.30
N GLN A 235 -31.85 -1.24 -31.04
CA GLN A 235 -32.10 -0.57 -32.32
C GLN A 235 -31.18 -1.19 -33.37
N GLN A 236 -31.53 -2.39 -33.81
CA GLN A 236 -31.13 -2.85 -35.14
C GLN A 236 -31.96 -2.07 -36.14
N THR A 237 -31.34 -1.07 -36.76
CA THR A 237 -31.85 -0.41 -37.95
C THR A 237 -31.86 -1.43 -39.09
N ASN A 238 -33.03 -2.03 -39.33
CA ASN A 238 -33.32 -2.78 -40.55
C ASN A 238 -33.35 -1.80 -41.73
N TYR A 239 -32.28 -1.76 -42.52
CA TYR A 239 -32.32 -1.24 -43.89
C TYR A 239 -32.60 -2.42 -44.83
N CYS A 240 -33.87 -2.66 -45.14
CA CYS A 240 -34.25 -3.44 -46.31
C CYS A 240 -34.19 -2.53 -47.53
N ALA A 241 -33.26 -2.80 -48.45
CA ALA A 241 -33.33 -2.29 -49.80
C ALA A 241 -34.32 -3.16 -50.60
N ILE A 242 -35.36 -2.54 -51.15
CA ILE A 242 -36.21 -3.15 -52.17
C ILE A 242 -35.52 -2.89 -53.51
N LEU A 243 -35.17 -3.97 -54.22
CA LEU A 243 -34.92 -3.99 -55.66
C LEU A 243 -36.15 -4.59 -56.35
#